data_AF-A0A168I7D0-F1
#
_entry.id   AF-A0A168I7D0-F1
#
_cell.length_a   1.000
_cell.length_b   1.000
_cell.length_c   1.000
_cell.angle_alpha   90.00
_cell.angle_beta   90.00
_cell.angle_gamma   90.00
#
_symmetry.space_group_name_H-M   'P 1'
#
loop_
_entity.id
_entity.type
_entity.pdbx_description
1 polymer ?
#
loop_
_entity_poly.entity_id
_entity_poly.type
_entity_poly.pdbx_seq_one_letter_code
_entity_poly.pdbx_strand_id
1 'polypeptide(L)'
;MSTPEAGTPPPALLPPPEGIFRSFDDLMASVQRVAKDQGYGIVKLRASNYREGKPTRYDLVCDRGGVKYSSTAKKRNPSTRKIDCPFRAKAVCEVQLGNQWRFALQEPRHNHEPRVPSSTPGAEAPPLATSLRSFTNKLDRLSHDIAQGFVRIEERLETIEKRIEGIENRAASYEPRFQTVENRLLSIEGLEGARMDGMGIDDPESRLLASAVM
;
A
#
# COMPACT_ATOMS: atom_id res chain seq x y z
N MET A 1 22.22 62.10 0.29
CA MET A 1 21.87 61.00 -0.63
C MET A 1 22.29 59.70 0.05
N SER A 2 21.34 58.87 0.46
CA SER A 2 21.64 57.63 1.18
C SER A 2 22.01 56.53 0.18
N THR A 3 23.24 56.04 0.24
CA THR A 3 23.65 54.82 -0.47
C THR A 3 23.03 53.61 0.23
N PRO A 4 22.36 52.69 -0.48
CA PRO A 4 21.93 51.43 0.12
C PRO A 4 23.16 50.58 0.44
N GLU A 5 23.22 50.03 1.65
CA GLU A 5 24.23 49.03 2.00
C GLU A 5 24.10 47.81 1.07
N ALA A 6 25.17 47.52 0.32
CA ALA A 6 25.31 46.26 -0.38
C ALA A 6 25.49 45.15 0.67
N GLY A 7 24.39 44.54 1.08
CA GLY A 7 24.39 43.49 2.11
C GLY A 7 25.40 42.40 1.79
N THR A 8 26.32 42.17 2.73
CA THR A 8 27.36 41.16 2.67
C THR A 8 26.78 39.83 2.15
N PRO A 9 27.36 39.22 1.11
CA PRO A 9 26.86 37.93 0.63
C PRO A 9 26.93 36.91 1.77
N PRO A 10 25.85 36.14 2.05
CA PRO A 10 25.86 35.15 3.11
C PRO A 10 26.97 34.12 2.87
N PRO A 11 27.51 33.48 3.94
CA PRO A 11 28.65 32.58 3.84
C PRO A 11 28.43 31.53 2.75
N ALA A 12 29.34 31.51 1.77
CA ALA A 12 29.21 30.70 0.57
C ALA A 12 29.45 29.22 0.89
N LEU A 13 28.36 28.53 1.26
CA LEU A 13 28.30 27.07 1.31
C LEU A 13 28.80 26.51 -0.02
N LEU A 14 29.87 25.71 0.02
CA LEU A 14 30.45 25.16 -1.20
C LEU A 14 29.49 24.12 -1.80
N PRO A 15 29.06 24.27 -3.07
CA PRO A 15 28.21 23.29 -3.72
C PRO A 15 29.00 22.01 -4.02
N PRO A 16 28.35 20.82 -4.13
CA PRO A 16 29.06 19.60 -4.47
C PRO A 16 29.59 19.67 -5.91
N PRO A 17 30.77 19.10 -6.20
CA PRO A 17 31.35 19.15 -7.54
C PRO A 17 30.48 18.42 -8.56
N GLU A 18 30.43 18.95 -9.79
CA GLU A 18 29.81 18.26 -10.91
C GLU A 18 30.60 16.99 -11.27
N GLY A 19 29.90 15.96 -11.73
CA GLY A 19 30.52 14.65 -11.93
C GLY A 19 29.62 13.63 -12.59
N ILE A 20 30.23 12.53 -13.03
CA ILE A 20 29.56 11.39 -13.65
C ILE A 20 29.77 10.17 -12.76
N PHE A 21 28.69 9.48 -12.44
CA PHE A 21 28.63 8.41 -11.44
C PHE A 21 28.05 7.13 -12.03
N ARG A 22 28.40 5.98 -11.45
CA ARG A 22 27.98 4.66 -11.98
C ARG A 22 26.52 4.34 -11.68
N SER A 23 25.96 4.90 -10.61
CA SER A 23 24.57 4.74 -10.21
C SER A 23 24.02 6.03 -9.59
N PHE A 24 22.70 6.12 -9.47
CA PHE A 24 22.08 7.22 -8.74
C PHE A 24 22.49 7.24 -7.26
N ASP A 25 22.63 6.06 -6.63
CA ASP A 25 22.92 5.97 -5.20
C ASP A 25 24.37 6.36 -4.89
N ASP A 26 25.31 6.06 -5.79
CA ASP A 26 26.71 6.52 -5.74
C ASP A 26 26.80 8.06 -5.88
N LEU A 27 26.10 8.62 -6.87
CA LEU A 27 25.92 10.07 -7.02
C LEU A 27 25.39 10.70 -5.74
N MET A 28 24.25 10.19 -5.25
CA MET A 28 23.58 10.74 -4.07
C MET A 28 24.44 10.59 -2.82
N ALA A 29 25.15 9.48 -2.63
CA ALA A 29 26.05 9.28 -1.49
C ALA A 29 27.22 10.28 -1.50
N SER A 30 27.85 10.49 -2.66
CA SER A 30 28.96 11.44 -2.79
C SER A 30 28.49 12.90 -2.59
N VAL A 31 27.38 13.27 -3.23
CA VAL A 31 26.74 14.58 -3.10
C VAL A 31 26.30 14.86 -1.66
N GLN A 32 25.69 13.88 -0.98
CA GLN A 32 25.24 14.04 0.41
C GLN A 32 26.39 14.09 1.42
N ARG A 33 27.53 13.46 1.13
CA ARG A 33 28.75 13.57 1.95
C ARG A 33 29.26 15.02 1.95
N VAL A 34 29.53 15.58 0.77
CA VAL A 34 30.00 16.98 0.64
C VAL A 34 28.99 17.96 1.26
N ALA A 35 27.69 17.75 1.03
CA ALA A 35 26.64 18.58 1.64
C ALA A 35 26.67 18.51 3.18
N LYS A 36 26.81 17.31 3.78
CA LYS A 36 26.92 17.13 5.24
C LYS A 36 28.14 17.81 5.83
N ASP A 37 29.29 17.70 5.17
CA ASP A 37 30.55 18.32 5.62
C ASP A 37 30.42 19.86 5.62
N GLN A 38 29.64 20.41 4.68
CA GLN A 38 29.25 21.82 4.59
C GLN A 38 28.01 22.18 5.44
N GLY A 39 27.45 21.25 6.21
CA GLY A 39 26.31 21.50 7.10
C GLY A 39 24.95 21.70 6.41
N TYR A 40 24.72 21.19 5.19
CA TYR A 40 23.39 21.21 4.57
C TYR A 40 22.95 19.82 4.07
N GLY A 41 21.66 19.65 3.82
CA GLY A 41 21.13 18.42 3.23
C GLY A 41 20.69 18.65 1.80
N ILE A 42 20.91 17.67 0.92
CA ILE A 42 20.27 17.64 -0.40
C ILE A 42 19.17 16.57 -0.37
N VAL A 43 18.04 16.83 -1.03
CA VAL A 43 16.86 15.96 -1.08
C VAL A 43 16.27 15.90 -2.49
N LYS A 44 15.61 14.78 -2.81
CA LYS A 44 14.91 14.60 -4.09
C LYS A 44 13.63 15.44 -4.10
N LEU A 45 13.49 16.41 -5.01
CA LEU A 45 12.28 17.21 -5.17
C LEU A 45 11.25 16.51 -6.07
N ARG A 46 11.69 16.10 -7.27
CA ARG A 46 10.84 15.44 -8.26
C ARG A 46 11.63 14.39 -9.04
N ALA A 47 10.94 13.33 -9.43
CA ALA A 47 11.39 12.35 -10.41
C ALA A 47 10.65 12.60 -11.73
N SER A 48 11.35 12.43 -12.86
CA SER A 48 10.85 12.78 -14.19
C SER A 48 11.57 11.97 -15.28
N ASN A 49 11.09 12.07 -16.52
CA ASN A 49 11.65 11.38 -17.69
C ASN A 49 11.74 9.86 -17.46
N TYR A 50 10.59 9.19 -17.41
CA TYR A 50 10.54 7.76 -17.13
C TYR A 50 10.81 6.94 -18.39
N ARG A 51 11.64 5.90 -18.28
CA ARG A 51 11.88 4.88 -19.31
C ARG A 51 11.76 3.52 -18.66
N GLU A 52 11.02 2.59 -19.28
CA GLU A 52 10.79 1.24 -18.73
C GLU A 52 10.29 1.25 -17.27
N GLY A 53 9.42 2.21 -16.93
CA GLY A 53 8.93 2.42 -15.56
C GLY A 53 9.92 3.03 -14.57
N LYS A 54 11.19 3.21 -14.94
CA LYS A 54 12.26 3.77 -14.09
C LYS A 54 12.49 5.27 -14.39
N PRO A 55 12.60 6.14 -13.38
CA PRO A 55 12.90 7.56 -13.59
C PRO A 55 14.36 7.76 -14.03
N THR A 56 14.59 8.50 -15.12
CA THR A 56 15.94 8.82 -15.62
C THR A 56 16.39 10.23 -15.27
N ARG A 57 15.56 11.04 -14.61
CA ARG A 57 15.94 12.36 -14.09
C ARG A 57 15.35 12.63 -12.72
N TYR A 58 16.20 13.05 -11.80
CA TYR A 58 15.82 13.66 -10.53
C TYR A 58 16.28 15.11 -10.50
N ASP A 59 15.40 16.02 -10.10
CA ASP A 59 15.83 17.36 -9.69
C ASP A 59 15.93 17.39 -8.15
N LEU A 60 17.02 17.98 -7.68
CA LEU A 60 17.51 17.95 -6.30
C LEU A 60 17.49 19.37 -5.71
N VAL A 61 17.16 19.50 -4.42
CA VAL A 61 17.08 20.77 -3.70
C VAL A 61 17.68 20.66 -2.30
N CYS A 62 17.94 21.79 -1.66
CA CYS A 62 18.35 21.82 -0.25
C CYS A 62 17.22 21.34 0.68
N ASP A 63 17.56 20.79 1.85
CA ASP A 63 16.62 20.37 2.92
C ASP A 63 15.72 21.51 3.42
N ARG A 64 16.22 22.74 3.30
CA ARG A 64 15.52 24.01 3.59
C ARG A 64 14.79 24.61 2.38
N GLY A 65 14.82 23.94 1.23
CA GLY A 65 14.23 24.38 -0.03
C GLY A 65 12.70 24.26 -0.09
N GLY A 66 12.10 25.14 -0.91
CA GLY A 66 10.65 25.22 -1.11
C GLY A 66 9.90 25.94 0.02
N VAL A 67 8.63 26.22 -0.25
CA VAL A 67 7.77 27.04 0.62
C VAL A 67 7.13 26.21 1.74
N LYS A 68 6.88 26.86 2.89
CA LYS A 68 6.11 26.34 4.01
C LYS A 68 4.61 26.28 3.67
N TYR A 69 4.03 25.09 3.68
CA TYR A 69 2.57 24.95 3.63
C TYR A 69 1.96 25.43 4.96
N SER A 70 1.06 26.41 4.88
CA SER A 70 0.24 26.89 6.00
C SER A 70 -1.18 26.35 5.85
N SER A 71 -1.71 25.71 6.89
CA SER A 71 -3.11 25.25 6.92
C SER A 71 -3.95 26.20 7.76
N THR A 72 -4.95 26.84 7.15
CA THR A 72 -5.86 27.76 7.84
C THR A 72 -6.74 27.03 8.86
N ALA A 73 -7.02 25.74 8.64
CA ALA A 73 -7.98 24.94 9.41
C ALA A 73 -7.52 24.52 10.83
N LYS A 74 -6.23 24.62 11.18
CA LYS A 74 -5.76 24.25 12.53
C LYS A 74 -4.47 24.98 12.94
N LYS A 75 -4.59 25.91 13.89
CA LYS A 75 -3.45 26.63 14.51
C LYS A 75 -2.58 25.69 15.37
N ARG A 76 -1.74 24.88 14.74
CA ARG A 76 -0.56 24.26 15.37
C ARG A 76 0.67 25.06 14.95
N ASN A 77 1.62 25.29 15.86
CA ASN A 77 2.92 25.87 15.51
C ASN A 77 3.65 24.92 14.53
N PRO A 78 3.76 25.24 13.22
CA PRO A 78 4.29 24.29 12.25
C PRO A 78 5.81 24.43 12.22
N SER A 79 6.51 23.51 12.90
CA SER A 79 7.97 23.39 12.86
C SER A 79 8.44 22.75 11.56
N THR A 80 8.23 23.46 10.44
CA THR A 80 8.93 23.16 9.18
C THR A 80 10.10 24.10 9.03
N ARG A 81 11.23 23.53 8.59
CA ARG A 81 12.53 24.20 8.41
C ARG A 81 12.70 24.79 7.02
N LYS A 82 11.63 24.78 6.22
CA LYS A 82 11.56 25.36 4.88
C LYS A 82 11.59 26.89 4.94
N ILE A 83 12.58 27.47 4.28
CA ILE A 83 12.82 28.92 4.15
C ILE A 83 13.04 29.31 2.69
N ASP A 84 12.52 28.50 1.77
CA ASP A 84 12.67 28.63 0.32
C ASP A 84 14.11 28.84 -0.16
N CYS A 85 15.02 27.98 0.32
CA CYS A 85 16.42 28.00 -0.10
C CYS A 85 16.56 27.80 -1.63
N PRO A 86 17.29 28.68 -2.35
CA PRO A 86 17.32 28.68 -3.81
C PRO A 86 18.17 27.56 -4.44
N PHE A 87 19.02 26.88 -3.65
CA PHE A 87 19.91 25.82 -4.13
C PHE A 87 19.17 24.74 -4.93
N ARG A 88 19.64 24.49 -6.16
CA ARG A 88 19.06 23.51 -7.10
C ARG A 88 20.15 22.78 -7.88
N ALA A 89 19.96 21.49 -8.06
CA ALA A 89 20.78 20.64 -8.92
C ALA A 89 19.91 19.62 -9.69
N LYS A 90 20.48 18.98 -10.71
CA LYS A 90 19.88 17.85 -11.45
C LYS A 90 20.81 16.64 -11.42
N ALA A 91 20.21 15.47 -11.31
CA ALA A 91 20.84 14.19 -11.57
C ALA A 91 20.13 13.56 -12.78
N VAL A 92 20.86 13.30 -13.87
CA VAL A 92 20.31 12.77 -15.12
C VAL A 92 21.04 11.48 -15.49
N CYS A 93 20.31 10.40 -15.70
CA CYS A 93 20.81 9.16 -16.29
C CYS A 93 20.92 9.35 -17.80
N GLU A 94 22.13 9.23 -18.32
CA GLU A 94 22.45 9.54 -19.71
C GLU A 94 22.82 8.28 -20.48
N VAL A 95 21.91 7.84 -21.34
CA VAL A 95 22.08 6.59 -22.12
C VAL A 95 23.30 6.66 -23.04
N GLN A 96 23.64 7.84 -23.55
CA GLN A 96 24.87 8.07 -24.35
C GLN A 96 26.17 7.81 -23.57
N LEU A 97 26.13 7.93 -22.23
CA LEU A 97 27.25 7.61 -21.33
C LEU A 97 27.15 6.17 -20.77
N GLY A 98 26.37 5.28 -21.39
CA GLY A 98 26.21 3.90 -20.92
C GLY A 98 25.42 3.80 -19.61
N ASN A 99 24.32 4.56 -19.50
CA ASN A 99 23.44 4.62 -18.33
C ASN A 99 24.10 5.18 -17.05
N GLN A 100 25.17 5.95 -17.20
CA GLN A 100 25.80 6.68 -16.10
C GLN A 100 24.99 7.92 -15.71
N TRP A 101 25.15 8.36 -14.47
CA TRP A 101 24.42 9.47 -13.88
C TRP A 101 25.27 10.73 -13.82
N ARG A 102 24.90 11.78 -14.58
CA ARG A 102 25.52 13.10 -14.51
C ARG A 102 24.84 13.93 -13.42
N PHE A 103 25.62 14.38 -12.43
CA PHE A 103 25.25 15.46 -11.52
C PHE A 103 25.66 16.79 -12.13
N ALA A 104 24.73 17.74 -12.19
CA ALA A 104 25.00 19.11 -12.61
C ALA A 104 24.25 20.09 -11.71
N LEU A 105 24.93 21.16 -11.30
CA LEU A 105 24.37 22.25 -10.55
C LEU A 105 23.47 23.10 -11.46
N GLN A 106 22.49 23.77 -10.87
CA GLN A 106 21.68 24.79 -11.55
C GLN A 106 21.82 26.12 -10.82
N GLU A 107 21.73 26.08 -9.49
CA GLU A 107 21.88 27.24 -8.62
C GLU A 107 22.68 26.79 -7.39
N PRO A 108 23.94 27.23 -7.23
CA PRO A 108 24.77 26.87 -6.07
C PRO A 108 24.46 27.72 -4.82
N ARG A 109 23.68 28.81 -4.93
CA ARG A 109 23.48 29.74 -3.82
C ARG A 109 22.60 29.15 -2.72
N HIS A 110 22.95 29.49 -1.48
CA HIS A 110 22.16 29.23 -0.28
C HIS A 110 21.77 30.54 0.40
N ASN A 111 20.63 30.55 1.10
CA ASN A 111 20.14 31.69 1.90
C ASN A 111 20.20 31.40 3.42
N HIS A 112 21.08 30.49 3.83
CA HIS A 112 21.26 30.09 5.23
C HIS A 112 22.68 29.64 5.50
N GLU A 113 23.04 29.66 6.77
CA GLU A 113 24.33 29.20 7.30
C GLU A 113 24.45 27.66 7.32
N PRO A 114 25.69 27.13 7.45
CA PRO A 114 25.92 25.73 7.80
C PRO A 114 25.10 25.31 9.02
N ARG A 115 24.48 24.13 8.96
CA ARG A 115 23.96 23.46 10.15
C ARG A 115 25.15 23.00 10.98
N VAL A 116 25.35 23.61 12.15
CA VAL A 116 26.14 23.00 13.22
C VAL A 116 25.61 21.58 13.47
N PRO A 117 26.45 20.52 13.37
CA PRO A 117 26.04 19.21 13.82
C PRO A 117 25.68 19.35 15.30
N SER A 118 24.41 19.16 15.62
CA SER A 118 23.90 19.09 16.98
C SER A 118 24.35 17.79 17.63
N SER A 119 25.66 17.59 17.74
CA SER A 119 26.30 16.60 18.57
C SER A 119 26.31 17.13 20.00
N THR A 120 25.14 17.12 20.63
CA THR A 120 25.06 16.81 22.05
C THR A 120 25.13 15.28 22.16
N PRO A 121 26.25 14.68 22.58
CA PRO A 121 26.24 13.30 23.04
C PRO A 121 25.45 13.32 24.35
N GLY A 122 24.17 12.94 24.30
CA GLY A 122 23.19 13.24 25.34
C GLY A 122 21.92 13.95 24.84
N ALA A 123 21.57 13.84 23.57
CA ALA A 123 20.17 13.95 23.15
C ALA A 123 19.39 12.72 23.68
N GLU A 124 19.17 12.71 25.00
CA GLU A 124 18.29 11.80 25.73
C GLU A 124 16.98 11.57 24.96
N ALA A 125 16.44 10.35 25.04
CA ALA A 125 15.13 10.04 24.48
C ALA A 125 14.10 11.11 24.93
N PRO A 126 13.16 11.53 24.05
CA PRO A 126 12.26 12.65 24.34
C PRO A 126 11.62 12.44 25.72
N PRO A 127 11.78 13.43 26.63
CA PRO A 127 11.75 13.23 28.07
C PRO A 127 10.52 12.41 28.43
N LEU A 128 10.67 11.35 29.23
CA LEU A 128 9.75 10.21 29.35
C LEU A 128 8.25 10.59 29.30
N ALA A 129 7.84 11.71 29.93
CA ALA A 129 6.50 12.30 29.82
C ALA A 129 5.98 12.57 28.39
N THR A 130 6.83 12.96 27.43
CA THR A 130 6.52 13.14 26.00
C THR A 130 6.34 11.80 25.30
N SER A 131 7.19 10.82 25.61
CA SER A 131 7.05 9.45 25.11
C SER A 131 5.75 8.83 25.61
N LEU A 132 5.46 8.94 26.92
CA LEU A 132 4.19 8.55 27.54
C LEU A 132 3.00 9.24 26.87
N ARG A 133 2.98 10.58 26.77
CA ARG A 133 1.90 11.31 26.07
C ARG A 133 1.69 10.82 24.64
N SER A 134 2.76 10.53 23.90
CA SER A 134 2.65 9.99 22.54
C SER A 134 2.08 8.58 22.51
N PHE A 135 2.34 7.78 23.55
CA PHE A 135 1.84 6.42 23.73
C PHE A 135 0.36 6.41 24.13
N THR A 136 -0.07 7.23 25.10
CA THR A 136 -1.49 7.40 25.46
C THR A 136 -2.31 7.77 24.23
N ASN A 137 -1.86 8.78 23.48
CA ASN A 137 -2.51 9.20 22.23
C ASN A 137 -2.58 8.08 21.15
N LYS A 138 -1.70 7.06 21.20
CA LYS A 138 -1.77 5.90 20.31
C LYS A 138 -2.77 4.87 20.81
N LEU A 139 -2.79 4.61 22.13
CA LEU A 139 -3.79 3.75 22.77
C LEU A 139 -5.21 4.29 22.56
N ASP A 140 -5.42 5.60 22.70
CA ASP A 140 -6.73 6.24 22.47
C ASP A 140 -7.25 6.01 21.04
N ARG A 141 -6.34 6.05 20.04
CA ARG A 141 -6.67 5.76 18.64
C ARG A 141 -6.96 4.28 18.42
N LEU A 142 -6.09 3.40 18.91
CA LEU A 142 -6.28 1.95 18.80
C LEU A 142 -7.58 1.50 19.47
N SER A 143 -7.92 2.05 20.64
CA SER A 143 -9.19 1.82 21.33
C SER A 143 -10.39 2.24 20.46
N HIS A 144 -10.31 3.42 19.84
CA HIS A 144 -11.36 3.90 18.94
C HIS A 144 -11.50 3.05 17.66
N ASP A 145 -10.37 2.66 17.04
CA ASP A 145 -10.36 1.82 15.83
C ASP A 145 -10.89 0.40 16.13
N ILE A 146 -10.56 -0.16 17.30
CA ILE A 146 -11.07 -1.44 17.80
C ILE A 146 -12.57 -1.35 18.06
N ALA A 147 -13.05 -0.31 18.72
CA ALA A 147 -14.48 -0.09 18.97
C ALA A 147 -15.28 0.02 17.66
N GLN A 148 -14.78 0.76 16.67
CA GLN A 148 -15.38 0.77 15.32
C GLN A 148 -15.29 -0.59 14.61
N GLY A 149 -14.24 -1.37 14.88
CA GLY A 149 -14.07 -2.73 14.37
C GLY A 149 -15.18 -3.66 14.86
N PHE A 150 -15.52 -3.61 16.15
CA PHE A 150 -16.61 -4.39 16.72
C PHE A 150 -17.98 -4.02 16.13
N VAL A 151 -18.32 -2.73 16.00
CA VAL A 151 -19.58 -2.30 15.37
C VAL A 151 -19.72 -2.84 13.94
N ARG A 152 -18.65 -2.78 13.12
CA ARG A 152 -18.66 -3.37 11.76
C ARG A 152 -18.74 -4.90 11.75
N ILE A 153 -18.29 -5.57 12.80
CA ILE A 153 -18.43 -7.01 12.95
C ILE A 153 -19.88 -7.35 13.31
N GLU A 154 -20.51 -6.60 14.22
CA GLU A 154 -21.93 -6.74 14.58
C GLU A 154 -22.84 -6.59 13.34
N GLU A 155 -22.69 -5.50 12.57
CA GLU A 155 -23.41 -5.29 11.29
C GLU A 155 -23.25 -6.46 10.30
N ARG A 156 -22.05 -7.05 10.25
CA ARG A 156 -21.76 -8.20 9.37
C ARG A 156 -22.36 -9.50 9.91
N LEU A 157 -22.41 -9.68 11.22
CA LEU A 157 -23.05 -10.85 11.85
C LEU A 157 -24.56 -10.81 11.62
N GLU A 158 -25.23 -9.67 11.82
CA GLU A 158 -26.65 -9.51 11.46
C GLU A 158 -26.93 -9.82 9.98
N THR A 159 -26.01 -9.42 9.10
CA THR A 159 -26.11 -9.69 7.65
C THR A 159 -25.92 -11.18 7.34
N ILE A 160 -25.09 -11.88 8.11
CA ILE A 160 -24.89 -13.34 7.98
C ILE A 160 -26.11 -14.09 8.53
N GLU A 161 -26.65 -13.66 9.66
CA GLU A 161 -27.85 -14.23 10.30
C GLU A 161 -29.05 -14.18 9.34
N LYS A 162 -29.38 -13.01 8.78
CA LYS A 162 -30.43 -12.85 7.75
C LYS A 162 -30.21 -13.71 6.50
N ARG A 163 -28.94 -14.01 6.15
CA ARG A 163 -28.62 -14.92 5.04
C ARG A 163 -28.81 -16.39 5.41
N ILE A 164 -28.56 -16.76 6.66
CA ILE A 164 -28.84 -18.11 7.19
C ILE A 164 -30.35 -18.34 7.22
N GLU A 165 -31.13 -17.41 7.78
CA GLU A 165 -32.61 -17.45 7.72
C GLU A 165 -33.13 -17.60 6.28
N GLY A 166 -32.55 -16.86 5.33
CA GLY A 166 -32.90 -16.98 3.90
C GLY A 166 -32.56 -18.34 3.27
N ILE A 167 -31.51 -19.01 3.77
CA ILE A 167 -31.15 -20.38 3.36
C ILE A 167 -32.10 -21.40 3.99
N GLU A 168 -32.42 -21.26 5.28
CA GLU A 168 -33.35 -22.14 6.02
C GLU A 168 -34.75 -22.10 5.43
N ASN A 169 -35.28 -20.90 5.15
CA ASN A 169 -36.57 -20.73 4.48
C ASN A 169 -36.58 -21.39 3.08
N ARG A 170 -35.45 -21.35 2.36
CA ARG A 170 -35.32 -22.05 1.07
C ARG A 170 -35.23 -23.57 1.25
N ALA A 171 -34.52 -24.05 2.28
CA ALA A 171 -34.43 -25.46 2.63
C ALA A 171 -35.81 -26.05 2.94
N ALA A 172 -36.60 -25.37 3.77
CA ALA A 172 -37.99 -25.74 4.09
C ALA A 172 -38.90 -25.85 2.83
N SER A 173 -38.61 -25.08 1.77
CA SER A 173 -39.35 -25.19 0.49
C SER A 173 -38.98 -26.42 -0.34
N TYR A 174 -37.82 -27.05 -0.11
CA TYR A 174 -37.45 -28.29 -0.78
C TYR A 174 -38.12 -29.52 -0.17
N GLU A 175 -38.40 -29.52 1.14
CA GLU A 175 -39.04 -30.62 1.88
C GLU A 175 -40.34 -31.17 1.20
N PRO A 176 -41.39 -30.37 0.92
CA PRO A 176 -42.59 -30.89 0.25
C PRO A 176 -42.34 -31.31 -1.20
N ARG A 177 -41.31 -30.76 -1.86
CA ARG A 177 -40.93 -31.17 -3.22
C ARG A 177 -40.24 -32.53 -3.20
N PHE A 178 -39.45 -32.82 -2.17
CA PHE A 178 -38.80 -34.11 -1.99
C PHE A 178 -39.85 -35.20 -1.71
N GLN A 179 -40.76 -34.97 -0.77
CA GLN A 179 -41.91 -35.86 -0.51
C GLN A 179 -42.77 -36.10 -1.77
N THR A 180 -42.96 -35.07 -2.61
CA THR A 180 -43.67 -35.23 -3.90
C THR A 180 -42.89 -36.10 -4.90
N VAL A 181 -41.55 -36.03 -4.90
CA VAL A 181 -40.70 -36.88 -5.74
C VAL A 181 -40.67 -38.32 -5.21
N GLU A 182 -40.51 -38.53 -3.90
CA GLU A 182 -40.56 -39.86 -3.26
C GLU A 182 -41.89 -40.57 -3.52
N ASN A 183 -43.03 -39.88 -3.32
CA ASN A 183 -44.35 -40.45 -3.61
C ASN A 183 -44.51 -40.85 -5.09
N ARG A 184 -43.89 -40.09 -6.02
CA ARG A 184 -43.89 -40.45 -7.44
C ARG A 184 -42.94 -41.60 -7.76
N LEU A 185 -41.81 -41.70 -7.08
CA LEU A 185 -40.86 -42.81 -7.23
C LEU A 185 -41.49 -44.12 -6.74
N LEU A 186 -42.05 -44.13 -5.52
CA LEU A 186 -42.81 -45.26 -4.97
C LEU A 186 -43.97 -45.68 -5.88
N SER A 187 -44.65 -44.73 -6.54
CA SER A 187 -45.70 -45.04 -7.51
C SER A 187 -45.18 -45.68 -8.80
N ILE A 188 -43.95 -45.35 -9.22
CA ILE A 188 -43.30 -45.95 -10.40
C ILE A 188 -42.73 -47.33 -10.04
N GLU A 189 -42.07 -47.46 -8.89
CA GLU A 189 -41.55 -48.74 -8.37
C GLU A 189 -42.70 -49.74 -8.15
N GLY A 190 -43.86 -49.29 -7.65
CA GLY A 190 -45.07 -50.11 -7.58
C GLY A 190 -45.59 -50.56 -8.95
N LEU A 191 -45.42 -49.73 -10.00
CA LEU A 191 -45.81 -50.07 -11.37
C LEU A 191 -44.80 -51.01 -12.05
N GLU A 192 -43.49 -50.84 -11.78
CA GLU A 192 -42.44 -51.74 -12.26
C GLU A 192 -42.48 -53.10 -11.55
N GLY A 193 -42.74 -53.14 -10.24
CA GLY A 193 -42.98 -54.40 -9.51
C GLY A 193 -44.13 -55.19 -10.10
N ALA A 194 -45.29 -54.56 -10.32
CA ALA A 194 -46.44 -55.21 -10.96
C ALA A 194 -46.21 -55.60 -12.44
N ARG A 195 -45.24 -54.96 -13.12
CA ARG A 195 -44.89 -55.27 -14.51
C ARG A 195 -43.86 -56.41 -14.62
N MET A 196 -42.95 -56.52 -13.65
CA MET A 196 -41.93 -57.57 -13.60
C MET A 196 -42.52 -58.93 -13.20
N ASP A 197 -43.50 -58.97 -12.31
CA ASP A 197 -44.25 -60.21 -11.98
C ASP A 197 -45.07 -60.76 -13.18
N GLY A 198 -45.29 -59.96 -14.21
CA GLY A 198 -46.01 -60.35 -15.44
C GLY A 198 -45.12 -60.89 -16.57
N MET A 199 -43.79 -60.78 -16.46
CA MET A 199 -42.84 -61.34 -17.43
C MET A 199 -42.12 -62.55 -16.85
N GLY A 200 -42.90 -63.61 -16.60
CA GLY A 200 -42.36 -64.95 -16.43
C GLY A 200 -41.51 -65.31 -17.65
N ILE A 201 -40.23 -65.59 -17.43
CA ILE A 201 -39.33 -66.10 -18.46
C ILE A 201 -39.77 -67.54 -18.73
N ASP A 202 -40.56 -67.74 -19.80
CA ASP A 202 -40.88 -69.07 -20.32
C ASP A 202 -39.58 -69.75 -20.79
N ASP A 203 -38.99 -70.53 -19.89
CA ASP A 203 -37.78 -71.30 -20.16
C ASP A 203 -38.03 -72.33 -21.29
N PRO A 204 -37.23 -72.31 -22.37
CA PRO A 204 -37.39 -73.26 -23.47
C PRO A 204 -36.96 -74.69 -23.13
N GLU A 205 -36.16 -74.95 -22.09
CA GLU A 205 -35.82 -76.32 -21.69
C GLU A 205 -37.02 -77.07 -21.09
N SER A 206 -37.85 -76.36 -20.31
CA SER A 206 -39.06 -76.90 -19.67
C SER A 206 -40.07 -77.51 -20.64
N ARG A 207 -40.08 -77.09 -21.93
CA ARG A 207 -40.97 -77.67 -22.96
C ARG A 207 -40.45 -78.98 -23.56
N LEU A 208 -39.15 -79.27 -23.50
CA LEU A 208 -38.56 -80.48 -24.09
C LEU A 208 -38.75 -81.72 -23.20
N LEU A 209 -38.85 -81.54 -21.89
CA LEU A 209 -39.06 -82.66 -20.94
C LEU A 209 -40.50 -83.20 -20.95
N ALA A 210 -41.48 -82.42 -21.41
CA ALA A 210 -42.89 -82.83 -21.45
C ALA A 210 -43.26 -83.76 -22.61
N SER A 211 -42.35 -84.03 -23.56
CA SER A 211 -42.62 -84.81 -24.78
C SER A 211 -41.91 -86.17 -24.83
N ALA A 212 -41.33 -86.64 -23.72
CA ALA A 212 -40.46 -87.83 -23.68
C ALA A 212 -40.81 -88.81 -22.54
N VAL A 213 -42.10 -89.09 -22.31
CA VAL A 213 -42.56 -90.29 -21.58
C VAL A 213 -43.76 -90.92 -22.32
N MET A 214 -43.45 -91.94 -23.12
CA MET A 214 -44.29 -93.12 -23.42
C MET A 214 -43.36 -94.35 -23.39
#